data_AF-A0A1B6D6Y2-F1
#
_entry.id   AF-A0A1B6D6Y2-F1
#
_cell.length_a   1.000
_cell.length_b   1.000
_cell.length_c   1.000
_cell.angle_alpha   90.00
_cell.angle_beta   90.00
_cell.angle_gamma   90.00
#
_symmetry.space_group_name_H-M   'P 1'
#
loop_
_entity.id
_entity.type
_entity.pdbx_description
1 polymer ?
#
loop_
_entity_poly.entity_id
_entity_poly.type
_entity_poly.pdbx_seq_one_letter_code
_entity_poly.pdbx_strand_id
1 'polypeptide(L)'
;MTIPEAIDAIGHKIRYMIEWKSLIFKLNMKKSLYKELNRLLNVWQGNIPADCGSSLFVTLISQQRTVLLIFQYEWHKQVTFVDSHLHLPFGAVMAQVDICNLEDLCLWYYSILKRYTQSSPKCYEISFFYFKNFESGKDILK
;
A
#
# COMPACT_ATOMS: atom_id res chain seq x y z
N MET A 1 15.07 -2.39 4.13
CA MET A 1 13.98 -3.08 4.81
C MET A 1 12.82 -3.19 3.85
N THR A 2 12.81 -4.25 3.05
CA THR A 2 11.69 -4.64 2.17
C THR A 2 10.63 -5.39 2.97
N ILE A 3 9.47 -5.66 2.38
CA ILE A 3 8.42 -6.44 3.04
C ILE A 3 8.91 -7.87 3.39
N PRO A 4 9.56 -8.62 2.48
CA PRO A 4 10.14 -9.93 2.82
C PRO A 4 11.13 -9.87 3.98
N GLU A 5 12.03 -8.88 4.00
CA GLU A 5 12.99 -8.69 5.11
C GLU A 5 12.27 -8.46 6.45
N ALA A 6 11.16 -7.71 6.44
CA ALA A 6 10.35 -7.50 7.63
C ALA A 6 9.64 -8.78 8.09
N ILE A 7 9.09 -9.59 7.18
CA ILE A 7 8.47 -10.88 7.51
C ILE A 7 9.49 -11.81 8.15
N ASP A 8 10.66 -11.95 7.54
CA ASP A 8 11.72 -12.85 8.02
C ASP A 8 12.19 -12.45 9.43
N ALA A 9 12.26 -11.15 9.72
CA ALA A 9 12.63 -10.63 11.03
C ALA A 9 11.62 -10.94 12.15
N ILE A 10 10.33 -11.15 11.83
CA ILE A 10 9.26 -11.39 12.82
C ILE A 10 9.24 -12.86 13.28
N GLY A 11 9.99 -13.77 12.63
CA GLY A 11 10.12 -15.18 13.02
C GLY A 11 8.85 -16.04 12.80
N HIS A 12 7.71 -15.40 12.48
CA HIS A 12 6.49 -16.06 12.05
C HIS A 12 6.33 -15.90 10.54
N LYS A 13 6.17 -17.03 9.81
CA LYS A 13 5.80 -16.99 8.39
C LYS A 13 4.40 -16.38 8.28
N ILE A 14 4.30 -15.14 7.82
CA ILE A 14 3.05 -14.59 7.27
C ILE A 14 2.75 -15.45 6.04
N ARG A 15 1.92 -16.48 6.22
CA ARG A 15 1.64 -17.46 5.17
C ARG A 15 0.91 -16.75 4.03
N TYR A 16 1.25 -17.14 2.80
CA TYR A 16 0.55 -16.75 1.58
C TYR A 16 0.66 -15.27 1.18
N MET A 17 1.43 -14.45 1.89
CA MET A 17 1.75 -13.08 1.45
C MET A 17 2.86 -13.11 0.41
N ILE A 18 2.62 -12.47 -0.74
CA ILE A 18 3.56 -12.38 -1.84
C ILE A 18 3.80 -10.91 -2.15
N GLU A 19 5.07 -10.48 -2.08
CA GLU A 19 5.48 -9.19 -2.63
C GLU A 19 5.52 -9.30 -4.16
N TRP A 20 4.75 -8.45 -4.83
CA TRP A 20 4.76 -8.37 -6.29
C TRP A 20 5.88 -7.45 -6.78
N LYS A 21 6.01 -6.28 -6.15
CA LYS A 21 6.92 -5.24 -6.63
C LYS A 21 7.23 -4.22 -5.55
N SER A 22 8.51 -3.85 -5.38
CA SER A 22 8.91 -2.66 -4.60
C SER A 22 9.78 -1.73 -5.43
N LEU A 23 9.52 -0.43 -5.35
CA LEU A 23 10.24 0.61 -6.10
C LEU A 23 10.46 1.86 -5.26
N ILE A 24 11.67 2.42 -5.34
CA ILE A 24 12.04 3.69 -4.73
C ILE A 24 12.04 4.79 -5.79
N PHE A 25 11.33 5.88 -5.51
CA PHE A 25 11.21 7.04 -6.37
C PHE A 25 11.94 8.24 -5.75
N LYS A 26 12.98 8.74 -6.43
CA LYS A 26 13.65 10.01 -6.08
C LYS A 26 12.99 11.20 -6.78
N LEU A 27 11.67 11.36 -6.57
CA LEU A 27 10.83 12.35 -7.23
C LEU A 27 10.05 13.20 -6.22
N ASN A 28 9.62 14.40 -6.65
CA ASN A 28 8.72 15.22 -5.84
C ASN A 28 7.36 14.51 -5.69
N MET A 29 7.01 14.15 -4.45
CA MET A 29 5.83 13.33 -4.18
C MET A 29 4.53 13.99 -4.61
N LYS A 30 4.36 15.30 -4.39
CA LYS A 30 3.15 16.06 -4.80
C LYS A 30 2.84 15.89 -6.28
N LYS A 31 3.87 15.87 -7.13
CA LYS A 31 3.74 15.81 -8.59
C LYS A 31 3.71 14.39 -9.15
N SER A 32 4.25 13.41 -8.42
CA SER A 32 4.56 12.09 -8.99
C SER A 32 3.81 10.93 -8.34
N LEU A 33 3.36 11.05 -7.09
CA LEU A 33 2.79 9.93 -6.35
C LEU A 33 1.62 9.28 -7.09
N TYR A 34 0.58 10.07 -7.40
CA TYR A 34 -0.59 9.56 -8.11
C TYR A 34 -0.20 8.97 -9.48
N LYS A 35 0.63 9.69 -10.25
CA LYS A 35 1.08 9.24 -11.57
C LYS A 35 1.77 7.87 -11.51
N GLU A 36 2.73 7.71 -10.61
CA GLU A 36 3.50 6.47 -10.50
C GLU A 36 2.66 5.34 -9.89
N LEU A 37 1.85 5.63 -8.86
CA LEU A 37 0.93 4.66 -8.28
C LEU A 37 -0.08 4.16 -9.31
N ASN A 38 -0.73 5.06 -10.05
CA ASN A 38 -1.70 4.72 -11.09
C ASN A 38 -1.05 3.93 -12.24
N ARG A 39 0.16 4.32 -12.66
CA ARG A 39 0.93 3.56 -13.66
C ARG A 39 1.18 2.12 -13.19
N LEU A 40 1.59 1.93 -11.94
CA LEU A 40 1.85 0.60 -11.39
C LEU A 40 0.57 -0.22 -11.20
N LEU A 41 -0.53 0.42 -10.79
CA LEU A 41 -1.84 -0.21 -10.70
C LEU A 41 -2.35 -0.70 -12.06
N ASN A 42 -2.17 0.08 -13.12
CA ASN A 42 -2.54 -0.34 -14.47
C ASN A 42 -1.72 -1.57 -14.93
N VAL A 43 -0.42 -1.60 -14.60
CA VAL A 43 0.42 -2.77 -14.87
C VAL A 43 -0.05 -3.98 -14.06
N TRP A 44 -0.40 -3.79 -12.78
CA TRP A 44 -0.95 -4.85 -11.93
C TRP A 44 -2.25 -5.42 -12.51
N GLN A 45 -3.20 -4.56 -12.90
CA GLN A 45 -4.50 -4.98 -13.44
C GLN A 45 -4.37 -5.85 -14.70
N GLY A 46 -3.37 -5.61 -15.54
CA GLY A 46 -3.09 -6.47 -16.70
C GLY A 46 -2.37 -7.78 -16.38
N ASN A 47 -1.91 -7.97 -15.14
CA ASN A 47 -1.06 -9.10 -14.73
C ASN A 47 -1.48 -9.68 -13.37
N ILE A 48 -2.77 -9.62 -13.02
CA ILE A 48 -3.28 -10.14 -11.74
C ILE A 48 -3.04 -11.66 -11.70
N PRO A 49 -2.30 -12.20 -10.71
CA PRO A 49 -2.10 -13.64 -10.55
C PRO A 49 -3.43 -14.38 -10.35
N ALA A 50 -3.57 -15.56 -10.94
CA ALA A 50 -4.80 -16.36 -10.86
C ALA A 50 -5.16 -16.77 -9.42
N ASP A 51 -4.15 -16.90 -8.56
CA ASP A 51 -4.30 -17.23 -7.15
C ASP A 51 -4.42 -15.99 -6.25
N CYS A 52 -4.49 -14.77 -6.81
CA CYS A 52 -4.60 -13.55 -6.03
C CYS A 52 -5.97 -13.43 -5.35
N GLY A 53 -5.98 -13.06 -4.07
CA GLY A 53 -7.19 -12.69 -3.36
C GLY A 53 -7.85 -11.41 -3.87
N SER A 54 -8.97 -11.05 -3.26
CA SER A 54 -9.83 -9.92 -3.66
C SER A 54 -9.20 -8.53 -3.48
N SER A 55 -8.03 -8.47 -2.82
CA SER A 55 -7.40 -7.23 -2.37
C SER A 55 -5.94 -7.17 -2.74
N LEU A 56 -5.52 -6.02 -3.26
CA LEU A 56 -4.12 -5.64 -3.39
C LEU A 56 -3.75 -4.69 -2.26
N PHE A 57 -2.61 -4.94 -1.63
CA PHE A 57 -2.08 -4.10 -0.57
C PHE A 57 -0.86 -3.35 -1.09
N VAL A 58 -0.75 -2.07 -0.71
CA VAL A 58 0.34 -1.21 -1.10
C VAL A 58 0.86 -0.48 0.13
N THR A 59 2.11 -0.71 0.52
CA THR A 59 2.79 0.17 1.46
C THR A 59 3.37 1.37 0.72
N LEU A 60 3.28 2.53 1.35
CA LEU A 60 3.89 3.76 0.90
C LEU A 60 4.76 4.31 2.02
N ILE A 61 6.06 4.40 1.78
CA ILE A 61 7.03 4.86 2.77
C ILE A 61 7.56 6.22 2.31
N SER A 62 7.43 7.24 3.16
CA SER A 62 8.04 8.55 2.92
C SER A 62 8.32 9.25 4.24
N GLN A 63 9.45 9.96 4.32
CA GLN A 63 9.83 10.74 5.52
C GLN A 63 9.68 9.98 6.85
N GLN A 64 10.15 8.72 6.89
CA GLN A 64 10.07 7.84 8.07
C GLN A 64 8.64 7.44 8.49
N ARG A 65 7.63 7.70 7.65
CA ARG A 65 6.27 7.21 7.84
C ARG A 65 5.92 6.17 6.80
N THR A 66 5.38 5.05 7.28
CA THR A 66 4.79 3.99 6.46
C THR A 66 3.28 4.05 6.57
N VAL A 67 2.59 4.10 5.45
CA VAL A 67 1.12 4.00 5.37
C VAL A 67 0.72 2.84 4.48
N LEU A 68 -0.49 2.33 4.70
CA LEU A 68 -1.05 1.22 3.95
C LEU A 68 -2.22 1.71 3.09
N LEU A 69 -2.21 1.34 1.82
CA LEU A 69 -3.34 1.45 0.90
C LEU A 69 -3.86 0.05 0.60
N ILE A 70 -5.16 -0.15 0.69
CA ILE A 70 -5.83 -1.42 0.41
C ILE A 70 -6.79 -1.19 -0.75
N PHE A 71 -6.51 -1.82 -1.89
CA PHE A 71 -7.32 -1.75 -3.10
C PHE A 71 -8.25 -2.97 -3.15
N GLN A 72 -9.55 -2.74 -3.07
CA GLN A 72 -10.58 -3.78 -3.00
C GLN A 72 -11.38 -3.78 -4.31
N TYR A 73 -11.13 -4.77 -5.19
CA TYR A 73 -11.61 -4.74 -6.58
C TYR A 73 -13.01 -5.31 -6.78
N GLU A 74 -13.44 -6.27 -5.96
CA GLU A 74 -14.65 -7.07 -6.22
C GLU A 74 -15.97 -6.30 -6.02
N TRP A 75 -16.07 -5.47 -4.97
CA TRP A 75 -17.40 -5.01 -4.51
C TRP A 75 -17.70 -3.56 -4.87
N HIS A 76 -16.71 -2.66 -4.74
CA HIS A 76 -16.94 -1.21 -4.92
C HIS A 76 -15.76 -0.44 -5.52
N LYS A 77 -14.68 -1.13 -5.94
CA LYS A 77 -13.44 -0.49 -6.40
C LYS A 77 -12.99 0.62 -5.43
N GLN A 78 -12.88 0.27 -4.16
CA GLN A 78 -12.52 1.21 -3.09
C GLN A 78 -11.02 1.13 -2.78
N VAL A 79 -10.50 2.26 -2.30
CA VAL A 79 -9.15 2.37 -1.77
C VAL A 79 -9.25 2.81 -0.32
N THR A 80 -8.80 1.95 0.59
CA THR A 80 -8.73 2.27 2.02
C THR A 80 -7.30 2.66 2.37
N PHE A 81 -7.12 3.86 2.91
CA PHE A 81 -5.88 4.36 3.48
C PHE A 81 -5.85 4.13 4.98
N VAL A 82 -4.70 3.67 5.49
CA VAL A 82 -4.44 3.49 6.92
C VAL A 82 -3.08 4.07 7.27
N ASP A 83 -3.07 5.06 8.16
CA ASP A 83 -1.86 5.55 8.83
C ASP A 83 -1.94 5.22 10.32
N SER A 84 -1.08 4.31 10.78
CA SER A 84 -1.01 3.88 12.17
C SER A 84 -0.18 4.82 13.06
N HIS A 85 0.47 5.84 12.49
CA HIS A 85 1.23 6.80 13.28
C HIS A 85 0.30 7.65 14.13
N LEU A 86 0.83 8.17 15.24
CA LEU A 86 0.06 9.03 16.14
C LEU A 86 -0.25 10.37 15.47
N HIS A 87 -1.50 10.59 15.09
CA HIS A 87 -2.04 11.89 14.69
C HIS A 87 -2.64 12.58 15.92
N LEU A 88 -1.82 13.28 16.70
CA LEU A 88 -2.30 13.96 17.90
C LEU A 88 -3.40 14.99 17.57
N PRO A 89 -4.49 15.05 18.34
CA PRO A 89 -4.85 14.23 19.52
C PRO A 89 -5.63 12.92 19.24
N PHE A 90 -5.84 12.54 17.97
CA PHE A 90 -6.86 11.58 17.54
C PHE A 90 -6.39 10.13 17.33
N GLY A 91 -5.08 9.86 17.28
CA GLY A 91 -4.58 8.49 17.13
C GLY A 91 -4.32 8.08 15.68
N ALA A 92 -4.69 6.86 15.29
CA ALA A 92 -4.55 6.37 13.92
C ALA A 92 -5.58 7.04 12.98
N VAL A 93 -5.21 7.20 11.71
CA VAL A 93 -6.09 7.78 10.69
C VAL A 93 -6.45 6.74 9.64
N MET A 94 -7.75 6.66 9.34
CA MET A 94 -8.28 5.86 8.24
C MET A 94 -9.11 6.75 7.32
N ALA A 95 -8.95 6.58 6.02
CA ALA A 95 -9.77 7.25 5.00
C ALA A 95 -10.12 6.25 3.91
N GLN A 96 -11.27 6.42 3.27
CA GLN A 96 -11.71 5.56 2.18
C GLN A 96 -12.24 6.42 1.04
N VAL A 97 -11.88 6.07 -0.18
CA VAL A 97 -12.35 6.72 -1.41
C VAL A 97 -12.65 5.67 -2.48
N ASP A 98 -13.47 6.04 -3.45
CA ASP A 98 -13.53 5.29 -4.71
C ASP A 98 -12.21 5.43 -5.47
N ILE A 99 -11.84 4.40 -6.25
CA ILE A 99 -10.59 4.39 -7.03
C ILE A 99 -10.47 5.58 -7.99
N CYS A 100 -11.61 6.10 -8.47
CA CYS A 100 -11.66 7.29 -9.32
C CYS A 100 -11.12 8.54 -8.62
N ASN A 101 -11.17 8.59 -7.29
CA ASN A 101 -10.71 9.69 -6.44
C ASN A 101 -9.33 9.40 -5.81
N LEU A 102 -8.57 8.45 -6.36
CA LEU A 102 -7.24 8.10 -5.87
C LEU A 102 -6.26 9.29 -5.91
N GLU A 103 -6.40 10.18 -6.89
CA GLU A 103 -5.59 11.39 -6.98
C GLU A 103 -5.83 12.32 -5.77
N ASP A 104 -7.09 12.53 -5.40
CA ASP A 104 -7.45 13.34 -4.25
C ASP A 104 -6.92 12.74 -2.94
N LEU A 105 -7.00 11.41 -2.78
CA LEU A 105 -6.41 10.71 -1.63
C LEU A 105 -4.89 10.93 -1.56
N CYS A 106 -4.20 10.86 -2.70
CA CYS A 106 -2.76 11.09 -2.79
C CYS A 106 -2.38 12.55 -2.44
N LEU A 107 -3.16 13.53 -2.92
CA LEU A 107 -2.96 14.95 -2.62
C LEU A 107 -3.26 15.26 -1.15
N TRP A 108 -4.31 14.67 -0.60
CA TRP A 108 -4.67 14.76 0.81
C TRP A 108 -3.56 14.19 1.69
N TYR A 109 -3.04 12.99 1.38
CA TYR A 109 -1.93 12.41 2.13
C TYR A 109 -0.66 13.27 2.07
N TYR A 110 -0.31 13.78 0.89
CA TYR A 110 0.78 14.75 0.77
C TYR A 110 0.58 15.98 1.67
N SER A 111 -0.67 16.49 1.76
CA SER A 111 -0.98 17.63 2.61
C SER A 111 -0.78 17.31 4.10
N ILE A 112 -1.10 16.08 4.53
CA ILE A 112 -0.85 15.57 5.87
C ILE A 112 0.65 15.54 6.14
N LEU A 113 1.43 14.88 5.28
CA LEU A 113 2.89 14.81 5.43
C LEU A 113 3.52 16.19 5.52
N LYS A 114 3.14 17.11 4.62
CA LYS A 114 3.66 18.48 4.60
C LYS A 114 3.38 19.22 5.91
N ARG A 115 2.21 19.01 6.53
CA ARG A 115 1.87 19.61 7.83
C ARG A 115 2.76 19.08 8.94
N TYR A 116 3.07 17.78 8.95
CA TYR A 116 3.90 17.17 9.99
C TYR A 116 5.38 17.50 9.87
N THR A 117 5.93 17.47 8.65
CA THR A 117 7.39 17.56 8.44
C THR A 117 7.85 18.93 7.98
N GLN A 118 6.92 19.86 7.74
CA GLN A 118 7.16 21.20 7.16
C GLN A 118 7.98 21.18 5.86
N SER A 119 8.08 20.03 5.20
CA SER A 119 8.93 19.82 4.03
C SER A 119 8.19 19.02 2.97
N SER A 120 8.61 19.16 1.71
CA SER A 120 8.05 18.37 0.62
C SER A 120 8.86 17.10 0.42
N PRO A 121 8.24 15.90 0.50
CA PRO A 121 8.97 14.67 0.25
C PRO A 121 9.52 14.63 -1.19
N LYS A 122 10.83 14.39 -1.29
CA LYS A 122 11.57 14.22 -2.55
C LYS A 122 11.97 12.76 -2.81
N CYS A 123 11.61 11.87 -1.89
CA CYS A 123 11.86 10.44 -1.98
C CYS A 123 10.69 9.70 -1.33
N TYR A 124 10.24 8.63 -1.97
CA TYR A 124 9.25 7.71 -1.41
C TYR A 124 9.44 6.32 -2.00
N GLU A 125 9.00 5.30 -1.27
CA GLU A 125 8.97 3.91 -1.72
C GLU A 125 7.51 3.46 -1.84
N ILE A 126 7.22 2.68 -2.88
CA ILE A 126 5.94 1.99 -3.04
C ILE A 126 6.21 0.50 -3.15
N SER A 127 5.61 -0.30 -2.26
CA SER A 127 5.70 -1.76 -2.30
C SER A 127 4.31 -2.37 -2.36
N PHE A 128 4.13 -3.28 -3.31
CA PHE A 128 2.88 -3.97 -3.61
C PHE A 128 2.96 -5.40 -3.14
N PHE A 129 1.93 -5.87 -2.46
CA PHE A 129 1.82 -7.24 -2.03
C PHE A 129 0.35 -7.69 -2.03
N TYR A 130 0.15 -8.99 -2.13
CA TYR A 130 -1.17 -9.60 -2.10
C TYR A 130 -1.11 -10.90 -1.30
N PHE A 131 -2.28 -11.37 -0.89
CA PHE A 131 -2.43 -12.68 -0.28
C PHE A 131 -2.99 -13.64 -1.32
N LYS A 132 -2.41 -14.84 -1.40
CA LYS A 132 -3.00 -15.91 -2.22
C LYS A 132 -4.33 -16.36 -1.62
N ASN A 133 -5.31 -16.65 -2.46
CA ASN A 133 -6.54 -17.32 -2.06
C ASN A 133 -6.22 -18.68 -1.44
N PHE A 134 -6.92 -18.99 -0.36
CA PHE A 134 -6.89 -20.31 0.23
C PHE A 134 -7.78 -21.23 -0.63
N GLU A 135 -7.19 -22.20 -1.32
CA GLU A 135 -7.98 -23.38 -1.71
C GLU A 135 -8.30 -24.15 -0.44
N SER A 136 -9.53 -24.04 0.03
CA SER A 136 -10.09 -24.90 1.06
C SER A 136 -10.05 -26.35 0.60
N GLY A 137 -8.94 -27.04 0.86
CA GLY A 137 -8.77 -28.39 0.30
C GLY A 137 -7.66 -29.26 0.86
N LYS A 138 -6.43 -28.77 1.08
CA LYS A 138 -5.31 -29.65 1.50
C LYS A 138 -4.25 -28.91 2.27
N ASP A 139 -4.46 -28.75 3.57
CA ASP A 139 -3.38 -28.68 4.56
C ASP A 139 -3.96 -29.09 5.94
N ILE A 140 -4.40 -30.34 6.04
CA ILE A 140 -4.41 -31.03 7.32
C ILE A 140 -3.00 -31.58 7.50
N LEU A 141 -2.23 -30.90 8.34
CA LEU A 141 -1.09 -31.39 9.12
C LEU A 141 -0.11 -32.34 8.41
N LYS A 142 1.10 -31.84 8.15
CA LYS A 142 2.33 -32.61 8.37
C LYS A 142 3.32 -31.77 9.17
#